data_AF-A0A1Q7BY14-F1
#
_entry.id   AF-A0A1Q7BY14-F1
#
_cell.length_a   1.000
_cell.length_b   1.000
_cell.length_c   1.000
_cell.angle_alpha   90.00
_cell.angle_beta   90.00
_cell.angle_gamma   90.00
#
_symmetry.space_group_name_H-M   'P 1'
#
loop_
_entity.id
_entity.type
_entity.pdbx_description
1 polymer ?
#
loop_
_entity_poly.entity_id
_entity_poly.type
_entity_poly.pdbx_seq_one_letter_code
_entity_poly.pdbx_strand_id
1 'polypeptide(L)'
;MEAQHNEAALAGPAPRLDLSLAGPETTWLRAYFDAVRRAQKRTDLALRVAVEVEIVRPDGWVAFPADLGELEAISISLAGVPLPAGLTPPERVRGLIRAGELRASEVTELVVDATVNAVERGSRYAPTQLARPLGVLAALGIDEAELDEHAIRRLVDACRTARVVVEVSEAWRTPSLRLARALAAAGVPLVAASDTADASQLGRWRYVRAVQGVVDWVSGGTPR
;
A
#
# COMPACT_ATOMS: atom_id res chain seq x y z
N MET A 1 -29.03 21.12 -16.83
CA MET A 1 -29.48 20.50 -15.56
C MET A 1 -28.24 20.23 -14.75
N GLU A 2 -27.98 21.18 -13.85
CA GLU A 2 -26.87 21.20 -12.90
C GLU A 2 -27.01 20.10 -11.85
N ALA A 3 -25.88 19.53 -11.42
CA ALA A 3 -25.76 18.89 -10.11
C ALA A 3 -24.31 18.95 -9.62
N GLN A 4 -24.05 20.05 -8.90
CA GLN A 4 -23.24 20.14 -7.68
C GLN A 4 -21.79 19.64 -7.69
N HIS A 5 -20.91 20.62 -7.90
CA HIS A 5 -19.62 20.75 -7.23
C HIS A 5 -19.71 20.32 -5.76
N ASN A 6 -18.90 19.33 -5.38
CA ASN A 6 -18.61 19.03 -3.98
C ASN A 6 -17.09 19.18 -3.77
N GLU A 7 -16.65 20.44 -3.73
CA GLU A 7 -15.36 20.82 -3.19
C GLU A 7 -15.36 20.55 -1.68
N ALA A 8 -14.66 19.50 -1.28
CA ALA A 8 -13.90 19.54 -0.04
C ALA A 8 -12.44 19.36 -0.44
N ALA A 9 -11.72 20.47 -0.42
CA ALA A 9 -10.29 20.55 -0.69
C ALA A 9 -9.52 19.54 0.20
N LEU A 10 -9.24 18.36 -0.36
CA LEU A 10 -8.05 17.60 -0.01
C LEU A 10 -6.89 18.45 -0.53
N ALA A 11 -5.96 18.85 0.36
CA ALA A 11 -4.91 19.79 0.04
C ALA A 11 -4.15 19.43 -1.26
N GLY A 12 -4.34 20.25 -2.31
CA GLY A 12 -3.70 20.10 -3.61
C GLY A 12 -4.17 18.89 -4.43
N PRO A 13 -3.88 18.84 -5.75
CA PRO A 13 -4.17 17.67 -6.57
C PRO A 13 -3.23 16.53 -6.15
N ALA A 14 -3.61 15.78 -5.12
CA ALA A 14 -2.96 14.52 -4.82
C ALA A 14 -3.17 13.59 -6.04
N PRO A 15 -2.10 13.00 -6.59
CA PRO A 15 -2.21 12.11 -7.75
C PRO A 15 -3.14 10.95 -7.41
N ARG A 16 -4.12 10.68 -8.27
CA ARG A 16 -4.98 9.50 -8.16
C ARG A 16 -4.32 8.37 -8.97
N LEU A 17 -4.03 7.27 -8.29
CA LEU A 17 -3.48 6.06 -8.92
C LEU A 17 -4.64 5.09 -9.18
N ASP A 18 -4.74 4.61 -10.42
CA ASP A 18 -5.53 3.43 -10.75
C ASP A 18 -4.53 2.28 -10.93
N LEU A 19 -4.48 1.37 -9.97
CA LEU A 19 -3.47 0.32 -9.90
C LEU A 19 -4.10 -1.02 -10.26
N SER A 20 -3.52 -1.69 -11.25
CA SER A 20 -3.79 -3.11 -11.52
C SER A 20 -2.62 -3.94 -11.01
N LEU A 21 -2.93 -5.08 -10.37
CA LEU A 21 -1.91 -6.02 -9.89
C LEU A 21 -1.15 -6.62 -11.08
N ALA A 22 0.15 -6.35 -11.14
CA ALA A 22 1.07 -6.86 -12.14
C ALA A 22 2.02 -7.91 -11.54
N GLY A 23 2.54 -8.75 -12.42
CA GLY A 23 3.49 -9.82 -12.08
C GLY A 23 4.37 -10.19 -13.26
N PRO A 24 5.28 -11.17 -13.10
CA PRO A 24 6.20 -11.61 -14.15
C PRO A 24 5.51 -12.01 -15.46
N GLU A 25 4.31 -12.59 -15.35
CA GLU A 25 3.52 -13.07 -16.49
C GLU A 25 2.59 -11.99 -17.09
N THR A 26 2.70 -10.73 -16.65
CA THR A 26 1.84 -9.66 -17.15
C THR A 26 2.16 -9.32 -18.61
N THR A 27 1.18 -9.53 -19.49
CA THR A 27 1.29 -9.24 -20.93
C THR A 27 0.56 -7.95 -21.36
N TRP A 28 -0.18 -7.32 -20.47
CA TRP A 28 -1.09 -6.20 -20.79
C TRP A 28 -0.54 -4.80 -20.46
N LEU A 29 0.66 -4.68 -19.89
CA LEU A 29 1.21 -3.40 -19.40
C LEU A 29 1.17 -2.29 -20.45
N ARG A 30 1.59 -2.59 -21.69
CA ARG A 30 1.62 -1.60 -22.76
C ARG A 30 0.23 -1.04 -23.09
N ALA A 31 -0.77 -1.93 -23.16
CA ALA A 31 -2.15 -1.52 -23.41
C ALA A 31 -2.72 -0.69 -22.25
N TYR A 32 -2.35 -1.03 -21.00
CA TYR A 32 -2.69 -0.27 -19.81
C TYR A 32 -2.06 1.13 -19.82
N PHE A 33 -0.77 1.26 -20.15
CA PHE A 33 -0.09 2.55 -20.26
C PHE A 33 -0.76 3.47 -21.29
N ASP A 34 -1.12 2.93 -22.46
CA ASP A 34 -1.84 3.68 -23.49
C ASP A 34 -3.25 4.09 -23.05
N ALA A 35 -3.91 3.28 -22.22
CA ALA A 35 -5.21 3.63 -21.65
C ALA A 35 -5.10 4.77 -20.63
N VAL A 36 -4.15 4.70 -19.69
CA VAL A 36 -3.91 5.74 -18.69
C VAL A 36 -3.51 7.06 -19.36
N ARG A 37 -2.61 7.04 -20.34
CA ARG A 37 -2.20 8.24 -21.10
C ARG A 37 -3.34 8.88 -21.88
N ARG A 38 -4.25 8.07 -22.43
CA ARG A 38 -5.46 8.60 -23.07
C ARG A 38 -6.46 9.15 -22.05
N ALA A 39 -6.52 8.59 -20.85
CA ALA A 39 -7.34 9.12 -19.76
C ALA A 39 -6.79 10.46 -19.26
N GLN A 40 -5.48 10.58 -19.06
CA GLN A 40 -4.80 11.83 -18.67
C GLN A 40 -5.15 13.01 -19.59
N LYS A 41 -5.30 12.76 -20.90
CA LYS A 41 -5.67 13.81 -21.88
C LYS A 41 -7.14 14.20 -21.88
N ARG A 42 -8.01 13.43 -21.20
CA ARG A 42 -9.48 13.57 -21.26
C ARG A 42 -10.11 13.91 -19.91
N THR A 43 -9.29 14.03 -18.87
CA THR A 43 -9.76 14.33 -17.51
C THR A 43 -8.87 15.41 -16.91
N ASP A 44 -9.43 16.24 -16.04
CA ASP A 44 -8.65 17.18 -15.23
C ASP A 44 -7.95 16.51 -14.03
N LEU A 45 -8.03 15.17 -13.93
CA LEU A 45 -7.38 14.40 -12.89
C LEU A 45 -5.90 14.20 -13.19
N ALA A 46 -5.06 14.43 -12.19
CA ALA A 46 -3.67 14.00 -12.21
C ALA A 46 -3.60 12.47 -12.01
N LEU A 47 -3.56 11.74 -13.12
CA LEU A 47 -3.32 10.30 -13.12
C LEU A 47 -1.83 10.04 -13.27
N ARG A 48 -1.31 8.97 -12.65
CA ARG A 48 0.05 8.47 -12.91
C ARG A 48 0.00 7.04 -13.41
N VAL A 49 0.99 6.68 -14.21
CA VAL A 49 1.20 5.29 -14.64
C VAL A 49 1.91 4.53 -13.53
N ALA A 50 1.20 3.63 -12.85
CA ALA A 50 1.76 2.82 -11.79
C ALA A 50 1.09 1.45 -11.75
N VAL A 51 1.72 0.47 -11.11
CA VAL A 51 1.15 -0.87 -10.91
C VAL A 51 1.28 -1.30 -9.47
N GLU A 52 0.38 -2.15 -9.03
CA GLU A 52 0.56 -2.87 -7.77
C GLU A 52 1.40 -4.13 -8.04
N VAL A 53 2.34 -4.45 -7.15
CA VAL A 53 3.14 -5.68 -7.16
C VAL A 53 3.11 -6.32 -5.78
N GLU A 54 3.07 -7.65 -5.77
CA GLU A 54 2.89 -8.43 -4.55
C GLU A 54 4.25 -8.88 -3.98
N ILE A 55 4.42 -8.79 -2.66
CA ILE A 55 5.51 -9.45 -1.94
C ILE A 55 5.28 -10.96 -1.96
N VAL A 56 6.23 -11.72 -2.50
CA VAL A 56 6.08 -13.17 -2.71
C VAL A 56 7.06 -14.03 -1.92
N ARG A 57 8.04 -13.43 -1.25
CA ARG A 57 9.06 -14.15 -0.46
C ARG A 57 9.40 -13.46 0.86
N PRO A 58 9.89 -14.21 1.87
CA PRO A 58 10.24 -13.65 3.18
C PRO A 58 11.36 -12.59 3.14
N ASP A 59 12.26 -12.69 2.15
CA ASP A 59 13.37 -11.76 1.95
C ASP A 59 12.97 -10.45 1.25
N GLY A 60 11.67 -10.20 1.16
CA GLY A 60 11.10 -9.00 0.53
C GLY A 60 11.12 -9.02 -0.99
N TRP A 61 11.32 -10.18 -1.64
CA TRP A 61 11.18 -10.24 -3.08
C TRP A 61 9.75 -9.97 -3.52
N VAL A 62 9.58 -9.06 -4.48
CA VAL A 62 8.29 -8.72 -5.08
C VAL A 62 8.17 -9.29 -6.49
N ALA A 63 6.95 -9.63 -6.88
CA ALA A 63 6.62 -10.14 -8.20
C ALA A 63 6.63 -9.02 -9.25
N PHE A 64 7.82 -8.53 -9.61
CA PHE A 64 7.93 -7.51 -10.66
C PHE A 64 7.49 -8.03 -12.02
N PRO A 65 6.81 -7.20 -12.84
CA PRO A 65 6.73 -7.46 -14.27
C PRO A 65 8.11 -7.34 -14.92
N ALA A 66 8.24 -7.95 -16.10
CA ALA A 66 9.51 -7.98 -16.83
C ALA A 66 10.02 -6.59 -17.25
N ASP A 67 9.12 -5.62 -17.44
CA ASP A 67 9.44 -4.25 -17.85
C ASP A 67 8.86 -3.23 -16.86
N LEU A 68 9.74 -2.44 -16.25
CA LEU A 68 9.40 -1.35 -15.33
C LEU A 68 9.59 0.04 -15.96
N GLY A 69 10.12 0.14 -17.18
CA GLY A 69 10.72 1.37 -17.72
C GLY A 69 9.74 2.52 -17.94
N GLU A 70 8.45 2.23 -18.09
CA GLU A 70 7.40 3.24 -18.30
C GLU A 70 6.58 3.56 -17.02
N LEU A 71 6.91 2.93 -15.88
CA LEU A 71 6.22 3.16 -14.61
C LEU A 71 6.75 4.41 -13.91
N GLU A 72 5.84 5.27 -13.46
CA GLU A 72 6.17 6.41 -12.60
C GLU A 72 6.31 6.00 -11.13
N ALA A 73 5.66 4.90 -10.74
CA ALA A 73 5.78 4.31 -9.42
C ALA A 73 5.37 2.81 -9.43
N ILE A 74 5.80 2.10 -8.40
CA ILE A 74 5.27 0.79 -8.01
C ILE A 74 4.56 0.93 -6.66
N SER A 75 3.43 0.26 -6.49
CA SER A 75 2.81 0.08 -5.17
C SER A 75 3.04 -1.36 -4.72
N ILE A 76 3.64 -1.55 -3.55
CA ILE A 76 3.94 -2.86 -2.99
C ILE A 76 2.82 -3.26 -2.05
N SER A 77 2.25 -4.44 -2.24
CA SER A 77 1.22 -5.02 -1.37
C SER A 77 1.63 -6.37 -0.80
N LEU A 78 0.95 -6.76 0.29
CA LEU A 78 1.02 -8.10 0.83
C LEU A 78 -0.39 -8.59 1.21
N ALA A 79 -0.88 -9.58 0.47
CA ALA A 79 -2.19 -10.21 0.61
C ALA A 79 -2.14 -11.57 1.32
N GLY A 80 -0.95 -12.18 1.44
CA GLY A 80 -0.72 -13.45 2.12
C GLY A 80 0.48 -13.40 3.07
N VAL A 81 0.86 -14.54 3.66
CA VAL A 81 2.08 -14.64 4.47
C VAL A 81 3.16 -15.33 3.64
N PRO A 82 4.31 -14.69 3.40
CA PRO A 82 5.38 -15.31 2.65
C PRO A 82 6.06 -16.34 3.55
N LEU A 83 5.72 -17.62 3.35
CA LEU A 83 6.38 -18.75 4.00
C LEU A 83 7.48 -19.31 3.08
N PRO A 84 8.39 -20.18 3.57
CA PRO A 84 9.44 -20.75 2.73
C PRO A 84 8.92 -21.51 1.48
N ALA A 85 7.72 -22.09 1.56
CA ALA A 85 7.06 -22.76 0.45
C ALA A 85 6.39 -21.79 -0.55
N GLY A 86 6.37 -20.50 -0.26
CA GLY A 86 5.74 -19.46 -1.06
C GLY A 86 4.70 -18.64 -0.29
N LEU A 87 4.08 -17.71 -1.02
CA LEU A 87 3.01 -16.87 -0.49
C LEU A 87 1.79 -17.72 -0.13
N THR A 88 1.50 -17.80 1.16
CA THR A 88 0.43 -18.62 1.71
C THR A 88 -0.77 -17.74 2.04
N PRO A 89 -1.98 -18.09 1.56
CA PRO A 89 -3.15 -17.23 1.72
C PRO A 89 -3.69 -17.24 3.18
N PRO A 90 -4.38 -16.18 3.63
CA PRO A 90 -4.75 -16.01 5.03
C PRO A 90 -5.63 -17.10 5.64
N GLU A 91 -6.50 -17.76 4.86
CA GLU A 91 -7.32 -18.87 5.36
C GLU A 91 -6.47 -20.07 5.79
N ARG A 92 -5.43 -20.38 5.01
CA ARG A 92 -4.52 -21.48 5.32
C ARG A 92 -3.66 -21.16 6.52
N VAL A 93 -3.12 -19.95 6.60
CA VAL A 93 -2.31 -19.52 7.76
C VAL A 93 -3.14 -19.53 9.04
N ARG A 94 -4.40 -19.06 9.00
CA ARG A 94 -5.32 -19.19 10.15
C ARG A 94 -5.53 -20.63 10.56
N GLY A 95 -5.59 -21.56 9.60
CA GLY A 95 -5.63 -23.00 9.87
C GLY A 95 -4.40 -23.47 10.65
N LEU A 96 -3.20 -23.09 10.21
CA LEU A 96 -1.93 -23.43 10.88
C LEU A 96 -1.85 -22.85 12.30
N ILE A 97 -2.30 -21.60 12.50
CA ILE A 97 -2.35 -20.98 13.83
C ILE A 97 -3.29 -21.75 14.75
N ARG A 98 -4.49 -22.12 14.28
CA ARG A 98 -5.46 -22.89 15.08
C ARG A 98 -4.97 -24.30 15.40
N ALA A 99 -4.19 -24.91 14.50
CA ALA A 99 -3.57 -26.20 14.72
C ALA A 99 -2.36 -26.15 15.67
N GLY A 100 -1.87 -24.95 16.01
CA GLY A 100 -0.67 -24.75 16.83
C GLY A 100 0.64 -24.98 16.07
N GLU A 101 0.59 -25.08 14.74
CA GLU A 101 1.76 -25.27 13.86
C GLU A 101 2.52 -23.96 13.60
N LEU A 102 1.85 -22.81 13.76
CA LEU A 102 2.44 -21.47 13.71
C LEU A 102 1.89 -20.63 14.87
N ARG A 103 2.74 -19.78 15.47
CA ARG A 103 2.28 -18.80 16.45
C ARG A 103 1.92 -17.50 15.75
N ALA A 104 0.87 -16.83 16.23
CA ALA A 104 0.47 -15.52 15.70
C ALA A 104 1.62 -14.50 15.75
N SER A 105 2.42 -14.50 16.81
CA SER A 105 3.60 -13.64 16.95
C SER A 105 4.65 -13.89 15.86
N GLU A 106 4.91 -15.15 15.50
CA GLU A 106 5.86 -15.50 14.44
C GLU A 106 5.35 -15.03 13.08
N VAL A 107 4.04 -15.16 12.84
CA VAL A 107 3.41 -14.66 11.61
C VAL A 107 3.50 -13.14 11.52
N THR A 108 3.27 -12.45 12.64
CA THR A 108 3.43 -10.99 12.72
C THR A 108 4.87 -10.55 12.40
N GLU A 109 5.87 -11.21 12.99
CA GLU A 109 7.28 -10.94 12.69
C GLU A 109 7.61 -11.16 11.21
N LEU A 110 7.17 -12.28 10.63
CA LEU A 110 7.37 -12.58 9.20
C LEU A 110 6.75 -11.53 8.28
N VAL A 111 5.53 -11.09 8.59
CA VAL A 111 4.82 -10.06 7.81
C VAL A 111 5.56 -8.73 7.88
N VAL A 112 5.98 -8.31 9.08
CA VAL A 112 6.73 -7.07 9.28
C VAL A 112 8.07 -7.12 8.55
N ASP A 113 8.83 -8.21 8.70
CA ASP A 113 10.15 -8.37 8.09
C ASP A 113 10.08 -8.42 6.57
N ALA A 114 9.13 -9.17 6.02
CA ALA A 114 8.93 -9.21 4.57
C ALA A 114 8.55 -7.83 4.02
N THR A 115 7.71 -7.08 4.74
CA THR A 115 7.31 -5.71 4.36
C THR A 115 8.50 -4.74 4.39
N VAL A 116 9.29 -4.76 5.47
CA VAL A 116 10.53 -3.96 5.62
C VAL A 116 11.49 -4.26 4.47
N ASN A 117 11.79 -5.54 4.25
CA ASN A 117 12.71 -5.98 3.21
C ASN A 117 12.22 -5.56 1.81
N ALA A 118 10.91 -5.65 1.56
CA ALA A 118 10.34 -5.27 0.27
C ALA A 118 10.40 -3.76 0.03
N VAL A 119 10.14 -2.95 1.03
CA VAL A 119 10.27 -1.49 0.97
C VAL A 119 11.72 -1.08 0.67
N GLU A 120 12.69 -1.64 1.41
CA GLU A 120 14.11 -1.35 1.23
C GLU A 120 14.68 -1.84 -0.10
N ARG A 121 14.14 -2.94 -0.63
CA ARG A 121 14.55 -3.52 -1.91
C ARG A 121 13.87 -2.80 -3.09
N GLY A 122 12.55 -2.66 -3.04
CA GLY A 122 11.72 -2.11 -4.12
C GLY A 122 12.10 -0.68 -4.48
N SER A 123 12.40 0.14 -3.46
CA SER A 123 12.85 1.53 -3.61
C SER A 123 14.16 1.70 -4.39
N ARG A 124 14.92 0.62 -4.62
CA ARG A 124 16.14 0.62 -5.45
C ARG A 124 15.83 0.53 -6.95
N TYR A 125 14.64 0.08 -7.31
CA TYR A 125 14.25 -0.18 -8.71
C TYR A 125 13.30 0.86 -9.27
N ALA A 126 12.39 1.38 -8.44
CA ALA A 126 11.42 2.40 -8.85
C ALA A 126 10.94 3.21 -7.64
N PRO A 127 10.41 4.43 -7.85
CA PRO A 127 9.66 5.14 -6.81
C PRO A 127 8.58 4.21 -6.22
N THR A 128 8.63 4.02 -4.91
CA THR A 128 7.84 2.99 -4.23
C THR A 128 6.78 3.61 -3.34
N GLN A 129 5.60 3.03 -3.41
CA GLN A 129 4.49 3.21 -2.50
C GLN A 129 4.25 1.90 -1.73
N LEU A 130 3.91 1.99 -0.46
CA LEU A 130 3.47 0.84 0.33
C LEU A 130 1.95 0.85 0.41
N ALA A 131 1.32 -0.08 -0.30
CA ALA A 131 -0.11 -0.29 -0.28
C ALA A 131 -0.54 -1.10 0.92
N ARG A 132 -1.69 -0.71 1.48
CA ARG A 132 -2.40 -1.44 2.54
C ARG A 132 -1.44 -2.00 3.61
N PRO A 133 -0.58 -1.16 4.21
CA PRO A 133 0.48 -1.62 5.11
C PRO A 133 -0.07 -2.58 6.16
N LEU A 134 0.52 -3.77 6.29
CA LEU A 134 0.12 -4.79 7.28
C LEU A 134 -1.36 -5.24 7.21
N GLY A 135 -2.10 -4.93 6.14
CA GLY A 135 -3.52 -5.29 6.00
C GLY A 135 -3.79 -6.79 6.06
N VAL A 136 -2.79 -7.62 5.73
CA VAL A 136 -2.84 -9.07 5.88
C VAL A 136 -3.06 -9.52 7.34
N LEU A 137 -2.57 -8.77 8.34
CA LEU A 137 -2.77 -9.12 9.76
C LEU A 137 -4.25 -9.14 10.13
N ALA A 138 -5.01 -8.15 9.67
CA ALA A 138 -6.46 -8.11 9.88
C ALA A 138 -7.16 -9.31 9.22
N ALA A 139 -6.72 -9.74 8.03
CA ALA A 139 -7.26 -10.93 7.36
C ALA A 139 -6.95 -12.24 8.11
N LEU A 140 -5.86 -12.25 8.90
CA LEU A 140 -5.48 -13.33 9.79
C LEU A 140 -6.22 -13.28 11.14
N GLY A 141 -6.91 -12.17 11.44
CA GLY A 141 -7.53 -11.92 12.74
C GLY A 141 -6.54 -11.49 13.82
N ILE A 142 -5.38 -10.97 13.42
CA ILE A 142 -4.36 -10.41 14.31
C ILE A 142 -4.57 -8.90 14.34
N ASP A 143 -4.72 -8.32 15.53
CA ASP A 143 -4.89 -6.89 15.70
C ASP A 143 -3.52 -6.18 15.55
N GLU A 144 -3.44 -5.16 14.69
CA GLU A 144 -2.25 -4.34 14.54
C GLU A 144 -1.85 -3.65 15.86
N ALA A 145 -2.80 -3.44 16.78
CA ALA A 145 -2.53 -2.92 18.12
C ALA A 145 -1.61 -3.83 18.96
N GLU A 146 -1.49 -5.12 18.60
CA GLU A 146 -0.59 -6.09 19.26
C GLU A 146 0.86 -5.98 18.76
N LEU A 147 1.14 -5.15 17.76
CA LEU A 147 2.51 -4.90 17.32
C LEU A 147 3.33 -4.23 18.43
N ASP A 148 4.46 -4.87 18.74
CA ASP A 148 5.43 -4.29 19.64
C ASP A 148 6.09 -3.01 19.06
N GLU A 149 6.65 -2.20 19.95
CA GLU A 149 7.32 -0.95 19.58
C GLU A 149 8.57 -1.18 18.72
N HIS A 150 9.14 -2.38 18.72
CA HIS A 150 10.31 -2.68 17.90
C HIS A 150 9.91 -2.89 16.44
N ALA A 151 8.87 -3.67 16.18
CA ALA A 151 8.28 -3.89 14.87
C ALA A 151 7.81 -2.59 14.21
N ILE A 152 7.11 -1.73 14.98
CA ILE A 152 6.68 -0.41 14.50
C ILE A 152 7.89 0.44 14.11
N ARG A 153 8.92 0.52 14.96
CA ARG A 153 10.14 1.29 14.65
C ARG A 153 10.86 0.77 13.41
N ARG A 154 11.02 -0.56 13.27
CA ARG A 154 11.65 -1.15 12.07
C ARG A 154 10.93 -0.73 10.79
N LEU A 155 9.60 -0.85 10.77
CA LEU A 155 8.80 -0.48 9.61
C LEU A 155 8.89 1.03 9.32
N VAL A 156 8.78 1.87 10.34
CA VAL A 156 8.88 3.33 10.20
C VAL A 156 10.26 3.74 9.68
N ASP A 157 11.33 3.19 10.24
CA ASP A 157 12.71 3.48 9.81
C ASP A 157 12.98 3.02 8.38
N ALA A 158 12.48 1.85 7.99
CA ALA A 158 12.56 1.34 6.63
C ALA A 158 11.84 2.29 5.65
N CYS A 159 10.59 2.66 5.95
CA CYS A 159 9.80 3.56 5.11
C CYS A 159 10.47 4.94 4.96
N ARG A 160 10.97 5.51 6.06
CA ARG A 160 11.67 6.80 6.06
C ARG A 160 12.96 6.75 5.25
N THR A 161 13.78 5.73 5.47
CA THR A 161 15.09 5.58 4.82
C THR A 161 14.94 5.34 3.32
N ALA A 162 13.99 4.49 2.94
CA ALA A 162 13.66 4.18 1.56
C ALA A 162 12.86 5.29 0.85
N ARG A 163 12.44 6.35 1.59
CA ARG A 163 11.63 7.48 1.09
C ARG A 163 10.36 7.02 0.38
N VAL A 164 9.71 5.99 0.91
CA VAL A 164 8.45 5.50 0.34
C VAL A 164 7.28 6.35 0.79
N VAL A 165 6.26 6.41 -0.06
CA VAL A 165 4.95 6.92 0.30
C VAL A 165 4.13 5.78 0.90
N VAL A 166 3.42 5.99 1.99
CA VAL A 166 2.57 4.96 2.60
C VAL A 166 1.10 5.30 2.39
N GLU A 167 0.34 4.32 1.90
CA GLU A 167 -1.10 4.47 1.75
C GLU A 167 -1.83 4.41 3.08
N VAL A 168 -2.84 5.27 3.23
CA VAL A 168 -3.91 5.14 4.19
C VAL A 168 -5.14 4.68 3.42
N SER A 169 -5.42 3.39 3.54
CA SER A 169 -6.49 2.71 2.82
C SER A 169 -7.83 2.85 3.54
N GLU A 170 -8.83 3.37 2.83
CA GLU A 170 -10.20 3.48 3.33
C GLU A 170 -10.90 2.12 3.42
N ALA A 171 -10.81 1.32 2.36
CA ALA A 171 -11.47 0.01 2.31
C ALA A 171 -10.88 -0.97 3.33
N TRP A 172 -9.56 -0.92 3.54
CA TRP A 172 -8.85 -1.85 4.43
C TRP A 172 -8.64 -1.29 5.83
N ARG A 173 -8.88 0.01 6.03
CA ARG A 173 -8.70 0.71 7.31
C ARG A 173 -7.31 0.53 7.91
N THR A 174 -6.30 0.66 7.05
CA THR A 174 -4.89 0.46 7.40
C THR A 174 -4.02 1.59 6.84
N PRO A 175 -2.88 1.98 7.47
CA PRO A 175 -2.34 1.52 8.76
C PRO A 175 -3.29 1.86 9.90
N SER A 176 -3.17 1.22 11.07
CA SER A 176 -3.89 1.69 12.27
C SER A 176 -3.52 3.13 12.62
N LEU A 177 -4.34 3.81 13.43
CA LEU A 177 -4.03 5.18 13.89
C LEU A 177 -2.68 5.26 14.62
N ARG A 178 -2.26 4.19 15.31
CA ARG A 178 -0.99 4.12 16.04
C ARG A 178 0.19 4.11 15.06
N LEU A 179 0.15 3.24 14.06
CA LEU A 179 1.19 3.18 13.03
C LEU A 179 1.18 4.43 12.13
N ALA A 180 0.01 4.94 11.76
CA ALA A 180 -0.12 6.19 10.99
C ALA A 180 0.58 7.37 11.70
N ARG A 181 0.37 7.52 13.02
CA ARG A 181 1.04 8.54 13.83
C ARG A 181 2.55 8.35 13.87
N ALA A 182 3.02 7.11 14.04
CA ALA A 182 4.45 6.82 14.07
C ALA A 182 5.14 7.15 12.74
N LEU A 183 4.50 6.81 11.61
CA LEU A 183 4.97 7.15 10.27
C LEU A 183 5.02 8.67 10.05
N ALA A 184 3.92 9.37 10.36
CA ALA A 184 3.85 10.82 10.20
C ALA A 184 4.86 11.55 11.09
N ALA A 185 5.02 11.14 12.35
CA ALA A 185 6.00 11.72 13.27
C ALA A 185 7.45 11.54 12.78
N ALA A 186 7.72 10.48 12.02
CA ALA A 186 9.02 10.24 11.38
C ALA A 186 9.19 10.96 10.03
N GLY A 187 8.18 11.72 9.57
CA GLY A 187 8.20 12.44 8.30
C GLY A 187 7.94 11.56 7.07
N VAL A 188 7.38 10.36 7.24
CA VAL A 188 7.00 9.49 6.13
C VAL A 188 5.75 10.08 5.45
N PRO A 189 5.77 10.32 4.12
CA PRO A 189 4.59 10.82 3.41
C PRO A 189 3.44 9.81 3.44
N LEU A 190 2.25 10.29 3.83
CA LEU A 190 1.01 9.50 3.81
C LEU A 190 0.11 9.97 2.67
N VAL A 191 -0.51 9.02 1.95
CA VAL A 191 -1.45 9.30 0.84
C VAL A 191 -2.76 8.54 1.02
N ALA A 192 -3.87 9.13 0.61
CA ALA A 192 -5.19 8.54 0.77
C ALA A 192 -5.45 7.56 -0.38
N ALA A 193 -5.88 6.34 -0.07
CA ALA A 193 -6.21 5.31 -1.04
C ALA A 193 -7.62 4.77 -0.79
N SER A 194 -8.45 4.68 -1.84
CA SER A 194 -9.80 4.12 -1.68
C SER A 194 -9.78 2.61 -1.59
N ASP A 195 -8.87 1.96 -2.32
CA ASP A 195 -8.72 0.50 -2.47
C ASP A 195 -10.02 -0.27 -2.66
N THR A 196 -10.97 0.38 -3.34
CA THR A 196 -12.27 -0.18 -3.63
C THR A 196 -12.35 -0.51 -5.11
N ALA A 197 -12.79 -1.74 -5.41
CA ALA A 197 -13.19 -2.12 -6.76
C ALA A 197 -14.62 -1.63 -7.11
N ASP A 198 -15.37 -1.12 -6.11
CA ASP A 198 -16.72 -0.62 -6.28
C ASP A 198 -16.72 0.91 -6.42
N ALA A 199 -17.00 1.38 -7.63
CA ALA A 199 -17.07 2.80 -7.97
C ALA A 199 -18.04 3.59 -7.06
N SER A 200 -19.08 2.95 -6.50
CA SER A 200 -20.04 3.61 -5.60
C SER A 200 -19.45 3.98 -4.23
N GLN A 201 -18.31 3.39 -3.88
CA GLN A 201 -17.56 3.70 -2.65
C GLN A 201 -16.53 4.81 -2.85
N LEU A 202 -16.24 5.23 -4.09
CA LEU A 202 -15.31 6.31 -4.35
C LEU A 202 -15.80 7.61 -3.70
N GLY A 203 -14.87 8.34 -3.07
CA GLY A 203 -15.18 9.59 -2.37
C GLY A 203 -15.65 9.44 -0.93
N ARG A 204 -15.84 8.20 -0.42
CA ARG A 204 -16.30 7.94 0.95
C ARG A 204 -15.13 7.77 1.93
N TRP A 205 -14.55 8.88 2.36
CA TRP A 205 -13.30 8.92 3.14
C TRP A 205 -13.50 8.98 4.66
N ARG A 206 -14.18 8.01 5.30
CA ARG A 206 -14.39 8.06 6.76
C ARG A 206 -13.12 7.76 7.55
N TYR A 207 -12.46 6.66 7.22
CA TYR A 207 -11.24 6.23 7.90
C TYR A 207 -10.09 7.21 7.63
N VAL A 208 -9.89 7.58 6.36
CA VAL A 208 -8.86 8.56 5.98
C VAL A 208 -9.02 9.88 6.73
N ARG A 209 -10.25 10.39 6.89
CA ARG A 209 -10.51 11.59 7.69
C ARG A 209 -10.20 11.42 9.18
N ALA A 210 -10.42 10.22 9.74
CA ALA A 210 -10.04 9.94 11.12
C ALA A 210 -8.52 9.98 11.30
N VAL A 211 -7.76 9.47 10.33
CA VAL A 211 -6.30 9.59 10.31
C VAL A 211 -5.87 11.05 10.15
N GLN A 212 -6.46 11.80 9.21
CA GLN A 212 -6.23 13.25 9.03
C GLN A 212 -6.46 14.07 10.29
N GLY A 213 -7.46 13.72 11.10
CA GLY A 213 -7.70 14.41 12.36
C GLY A 213 -6.59 14.24 13.40
N VAL A 214 -5.62 13.34 13.18
CA VAL A 214 -4.60 12.99 14.17
C VAL A 214 -3.15 12.99 13.64
N VAL A 215 -2.93 13.29 12.36
CA VAL A 215 -1.59 13.42 11.75
C VAL A 215 -1.56 14.57 10.75
N ASP A 216 -0.40 15.22 10.60
CA ASP A 216 -0.19 16.20 9.54
C ASP A 216 0.08 15.48 8.21
N TRP A 217 -0.72 15.79 7.20
CA TRP A 217 -0.57 15.20 5.88
C TRP A 217 0.41 16.01 5.04
N VAL A 218 1.39 15.32 4.45
CA VAL A 218 2.24 15.93 3.43
C VAL A 218 1.35 16.16 2.21
N SER A 219 1.02 17.43 1.95
CA SER A 219 0.31 17.83 0.74
C SER A 219 1.16 17.41 -0.45
N GLY A 220 0.57 16.66 -1.40
CA GLY A 220 1.27 16.03 -2.52
C GLY A 220 2.16 17.00 -3.28
N GLY A 221 3.46 17.00 -2.94
CA GLY A 221 4.51 17.65 -3.69
C GLY A 221 5.28 16.57 -4.41
N THR A 222 5.37 16.68 -5.73
CA THR A 222 6.33 15.94 -6.54
C THR A 222 7.71 16.03 -5.89
N PRO A 223 8.44 14.92 -5.68
CA PRO A 223 9.85 15.03 -5.33
C PRO A 223 10.54 15.82 -6.44
N ARG A 224 11.22 16.90 -6.07
CA ARG A 224 12.12 17.65 -6.96
C ARG A 224 13.37 16.84 -7.23
#